data_AF-A0A930KDS6-F1
#
_entry.id   AF-A0A930KDS6-F1
#
_cell.length_a   1.000
_cell.length_b   1.000
_cell.length_c   1.000
_cell.angle_alpha   90.00
_cell.angle_beta   90.00
_cell.angle_gamma   90.00
#
_symmetry.space_group_name_H-M   'P 1'
#
loop_
_entity.id
_entity.type
_entity.pdbx_description
1 polymer ?
#
loop_
_entity_poly.entity_id
_entity_poly.type
_entity_poly.pdbx_seq_one_letter_code
_entity_poly.pdbx_strand_id
1 'polypeptide(L)' 'MLTMTYHDGEVVTYHYNVAGQVERLTSNKQGRQSVIVDRIGYDKEGHTVYTKLSNWEANKFTRYSAG' A
#
# COMPACT_ATOMS: atom_id res chain seq x y z
N MET A 1 12.35 3.24 2.66
CA MET A 1 11.71 2.14 1.89
C MET A 1 12.18 0.80 2.44
N LEU A 2 11.32 -0.20 2.50
CA LEU A 2 11.63 -1.59 2.90
C LEU A 2 11.16 -2.54 1.80
N THR A 3 11.94 -3.58 1.51
CA THR A 3 11.61 -4.56 0.47
C THR A 3 11.44 -5.94 1.08
N MET A 4 10.38 -6.64 0.67
CA MET A 4 10.07 -8.01 1.08
C MET A 4 9.86 -8.88 -0.16
N THR A 5 10.56 -10.02 -0.21
CA THR A 5 10.46 -10.99 -1.30
C THR A 5 9.62 -12.17 -0.85
N TYR A 6 8.55 -12.45 -1.59
CA TYR A 6 7.67 -13.59 -1.35
C TYR A 6 8.16 -14.84 -2.09
N HIS A 7 7.65 -16.01 -1.68
CA HIS A 7 8.06 -17.30 -2.24
C HIS A 7 7.82 -17.45 -3.76
N ASP A 8 6.86 -16.72 -4.30
CA ASP A 8 6.56 -16.70 -5.74
C ASP A 8 7.44 -15.75 -6.55
N GLY A 9 8.47 -15.17 -5.92
CA GLY A 9 9.40 -14.22 -6.52
C GLY A 9 8.84 -12.80 -6.65
N GLU A 10 7.65 -12.54 -6.09
CA GLU A 10 7.13 -11.18 -6.00
C GLU A 10 7.92 -10.37 -4.98
N VAL A 11 8.37 -9.18 -5.39
CA VAL A 11 9.11 -8.24 -4.55
C VAL A 11 8.20 -7.07 -4.23
N VAL A 12 7.72 -6.98 -3.00
CA VAL A 12 6.91 -5.86 -2.52
C VAL A 12 7.80 -4.84 -1.83
N THR A 13 7.60 -3.57 -2.15
CA THR A 13 8.30 -2.44 -1.56
C THR A 13 7.31 -1.57 -0.79
N TYR A 14 7.61 -1.39 0.49
CA TYR A 14 6.94 -0.50 1.42
C TYR A 14 7.64 0.86 1.39
N HIS A 15 6.89 1.89 1.03
CA HIS A 15 7.33 3.28 1.10
C HIS A 15 6.80 3.89 2.38
N TYR A 16 7.66 4.58 3.12
CA TYR A 16 7.33 5.16 4.42
C TYR A 16 7.39 6.67 4.34
N ASN A 17 6.40 7.33 4.93
CA ASN A 17 6.44 8.77 5.15
C ASN A 17 7.45 9.14 6.25
N VAL A 18 7.62 10.45 6.47
CA VAL A 18 8.52 10.99 7.50
C VAL A 18 8.17 10.58 8.94
N ALA A 19 6.92 10.19 9.18
CA ALA A 19 6.45 9.70 10.48
C ALA A 19 6.68 8.19 10.67
N GLY A 20 7.32 7.51 9.70
CA GLY A 20 7.57 6.07 9.75
C GLY A 20 6.34 5.22 9.45
N GLN A 21 5.29 5.81 8.87
CA GLN A 21 4.07 5.10 8.48
C GLN A 21 4.12 4.74 6.99
N VAL A 22 3.53 3.61 6.61
CA VAL A 22 3.52 3.16 5.21
C VAL A 22 2.60 4.07 4.39
N GLU A 23 3.12 4.73 3.35
CA GLU A 23 2.33 5.63 2.51
C GLU A 23 2.01 5.06 1.13
N ARG A 24 2.76 4.05 0.66
CA ARG A 24 2.59 3.44 -0.66
C ARG A 24 3.14 2.02 -0.69
N LEU A 25 2.51 1.15 -1.49
CA LEU A 25 2.99 -0.21 -1.76
C LEU A 25 3.16 -0.43 -3.26
N THR A 26 4.34 -0.88 -3.67
CA THR A 26 4.62 -1.27 -5.05
C THR A 26 5.10 -2.71 -5.10
N SER A 27 4.76 -3.43 -6.16
CA SER A 27 5.20 -4.79 -6.42
C SER A 27 6.04 -4.85 -7.69
N ASN A 28 7.01 -5.74 -7.71
CA ASN A 28 7.65 -6.24 -8.92
C ASN A 28 7.52 -7.76 -8.94
N LYS A 29 6.82 -8.29 -9.94
CA LYS A 29 6.70 -9.73 -10.15
C LYS A 29 7.13 -10.05 -11.57
N GLN A 30 8.12 -10.93 -11.72
CA GLN A 30 8.65 -11.34 -13.03
C GLN A 30 9.05 -10.14 -13.91
N GLY A 31 9.62 -9.09 -13.31
CA GLY A 31 10.03 -7.87 -14.02
C GLY A 31 8.89 -6.88 -14.30
N ARG A 32 7.64 -7.21 -13.97
CA ARG A 32 6.48 -6.33 -14.13
C ARG A 32 6.24 -5.54 -12.85
N GLN A 33 6.37 -4.22 -12.94
CA GLN A 33 6.06 -3.33 -11.83
C GLN A 33 4.57 -3.00 -11.78
N SER A 34 4.00 -3.04 -10.57
CA SER A 34 2.62 -2.69 -10.27
C SER A 34 2.56 -1.82 -9.02
N VAL A 35 1.56 -0.94 -8.95
CA VAL A 35 1.22 -0.24 -7.70
C VAL A 35 0.11 -1.04 -7.04
N ILE A 36 0.34 -1.49 -5.80
CA ILE A 36 -0.68 -2.20 -5.01
C ILE A 36 -1.55 -1.15 -4.30
N VAL A 37 -0.90 -0.20 -3.63
CA VAL A 37 -1.54 0.93 -2.96
C VAL A 37 -0.84 2.20 -3.40
N ASP A 38 -1.60 3.14 -3.94
CA ASP A 38 -1.05 4.39 -4.47
C ASP A 38 -0.85 5.43 -3.38
N ARG A 39 -1.79 5.53 -2.43
CA ARG A 39 -1.67 6.40 -1.26
C ARG A 39 -2.39 5.90 -0.02
N ILE A 40 -1.67 5.95 1.09
CA ILE A 40 -2.19 5.76 2.44
C ILE A 40 -2.03 7.10 3.18
N GLY A 41 -3.15 7.69 3.58
CA GLY A 41 -3.18 8.84 4.48
C GLY A 41 -3.40 8.39 5.92
N TYR A 42 -3.12 9.28 6.85
CA TYR A 42 -3.31 9.04 8.27
C TYR A 42 -3.99 10.27 8.89
N ASP A 43 -4.93 10.06 9.80
CA ASP A 43 -5.40 11.14 10.64
C ASP A 43 -4.37 11.48 11.74
N LYS A 44 -4.66 12.49 12.56
CA LYS A 44 -3.78 12.96 13.64
C LYS A 44 -3.51 11.90 14.72
N GLU A 45 -4.37 10.87 14.82
CA GLU A 45 -4.25 9.78 15.78
C GLU A 45 -3.51 8.58 15.18
N GLY A 46 -3.14 8.67 13.90
CA GLY A 46 -2.43 7.61 13.18
C GLY A 46 -3.37 6.55 12.61
N HIS A 47 -4.69 6.77 12.60
CA HIS A 47 -5.61 5.85 11.93
C HIS A 47 -5.55 6.03 10.43
N THR A 48 -5.64 4.89 9.73
CA THR A 48 -5.47 4.88 8.29
C THR A 48 -6.67 5.47 7.55
N VAL A 49 -6.40 6.48 6.73
CA VAL A 49 -7.34 7.11 5.79
C VAL A 49 -6.85 6.80 4.38
N TYR A 50 -7.47 5.83 3.71
CA TYR A 50 -7.01 5.40 2.39
C TYR A 50 -7.43 6.35 1.27
N THR A 51 -6.53 6.58 0.31
CA THR A 51 -6.85 7.24 -0.96
C THR A 51 -6.30 6.39 -2.10
N LYS A 52 -7.18 5.55 -2.67
CA LYS A 52 -7.02 4.85 -3.96
C LYS A 52 -6.10 3.61 -3.97
N LEU A 53 -6.72 2.46 -4.24
CA LEU A 53 -6.08 1.24 -4.73
C LEU A 53 -5.92 1.37 -6.25
N SER A 54 -4.72 1.14 -6.75
CA SER A 54 -4.42 1.11 -8.18
C SER A 54 -4.93 -0.19 -8.78
N ASN A 55 -5.67 -0.06 -9.87
CA ASN A 55 -6.76 -0.95 -10.22
C ASN A 55 -6.31 -2.25 -10.94
N TRP A 56 -7.04 -3.34 -10.68
CA TRP A 56 -7.58 -4.17 -11.78
C TRP A 56 -9.06 -4.54 -11.59
N GLU A 57 -9.62 -4.45 -10.37
CA GLU A 57 -11.08 -4.36 -10.15
C GLU A 57 -11.41 -3.39 -9.02
N ALA A 58 -11.99 -2.24 -9.36
CA ALA A 58 -12.42 -1.23 -8.41
C ALA A 58 -13.77 -1.66 -7.84
N ASN A 59 -13.80 -2.67 -6.98
CA ASN A 59 -15.02 -3.12 -6.32
C ASN A 59 -14.73 -3.66 -4.92
N LYS A 60 -14.62 -2.75 -3.96
CA LYS A 60 -15.35 -2.75 -2.67
C LYS A 60 -14.70 -1.73 -1.74
N PHE A 61 -15.40 -0.62 -1.56
CA PHE A 61 -15.12 0.33 -0.50
C PHE A 61 -15.71 -0.23 0.79
N THR A 62 -14.86 -0.60 1.74
CA THR A 62 -15.30 -0.76 3.13
C THR A 62 -14.47 0.18 3.98
N ARG A 63 -15.11 1.27 4.40
CA ARG A 63 -14.63 2.16 5.44
C ARG A 63 -14.57 1.34 6.74
N TYR A 64 -13.40 0.85 7.10
CA TYR A 64 -13.14 0.44 8.49
C TYR A 64 -12.51 1.64 9.19
N SER A 65 -13.36 2.52 9.69
CA SER A 65 -12.95 3.34 10.84
C SER A 65 -12.96 2.36 12.01
N ALA A 66 -11.79 1.93 12.48
CA ALA A 66 -11.70 1.27 13.77
C ALA A 66 -11.95 2.38 14.80
N GLY A 67 -13.21 2.52 15.20
CA GLY A 67 -13.60 3.19 16.43
C GLY A 67 -13.49 2.24 17.61
#